data_AF-A0A2A5ECE6-F1
#
_entry.id   AF-A0A2A5ECE6-F1
#
_cell.length_a   1.000
_cell.length_b   1.000
_cell.length_c   1.000
_cell.angle_alpha   90.00
_cell.angle_beta   90.00
_cell.angle_gamma   90.00
#
_symmetry.space_group_name_H-M   'P 1'
#
loop_
_entity.id
_entity.type
_entity.pdbx_description
1 polymer ?
#
loop_
_entity_poly.entity_id
_entity_poly.type
_entity_poly.pdbx_seq_one_letter_code
_entity_poly.pdbx_strand_id
1 'polypeptide(L)'
;MKWFFVFLISGAVLSCSFKSSDNQPIESVESSKYDTLTYPKFLDQVKGNKANYDIVKKRELLFECVHEAIPYYWKGTPWTFTGHTTSPKNGEIACGYYVTNTLHALGFKINRFKLAQEVSAVMIKQLTVNVKHLSSIDELSKYLGKQQTNDAFIIGLDFHTGYVTKEGAEYYFIHSNYIDNQGVVKELLRE
;
A
#
# COMPACT_ATOMS: atom_id res chain seq x y z
N MET A 1 -52.72 -7.94 51.65
CA MET A 1 -51.72 -9.02 51.87
C MET A 1 -51.30 -9.54 50.51
N LYS A 2 -49.99 -9.80 50.33
CA LYS A 2 -49.34 -10.25 49.09
C LYS A 2 -50.07 -11.45 48.47
N TRP A 3 -49.95 -11.61 47.14
CA TRP A 3 -49.67 -12.85 46.38
C TRP A 3 -49.46 -12.43 44.90
N PHE A 4 -48.22 -12.39 44.41
CA PHE A 4 -47.56 -13.42 43.57
C PHE A 4 -48.37 -13.85 42.34
N PHE A 5 -48.01 -13.31 41.17
CA PHE A 5 -48.28 -13.97 39.89
C PHE A 5 -46.98 -14.53 39.33
N VAL A 6 -46.99 -15.84 39.15
CA VAL A 6 -45.94 -16.70 38.61
C VAL A 6 -46.01 -16.64 37.08
N PHE A 7 -44.85 -16.47 36.44
CA PHE A 7 -44.64 -16.71 35.02
C PHE A 7 -44.70 -18.22 34.75
N LEU A 8 -45.44 -18.63 33.72
CA LEU A 8 -45.24 -19.93 33.09
C LEU A 8 -45.34 -19.78 31.56
N ILE A 9 -44.20 -20.07 30.94
CA ILE A 9 -43.92 -20.07 29.52
C ILE A 9 -44.59 -21.30 28.90
N SER A 10 -45.38 -21.10 27.86
CA SER A 10 -45.81 -22.15 26.93
C SER A 10 -45.34 -21.74 25.55
N GLY A 11 -44.19 -22.25 25.12
CA GLY A 11 -43.77 -22.24 23.73
C GLY A 11 -44.26 -23.49 23.02
N ALA A 12 -44.63 -23.37 21.75
CA ALA A 12 -44.40 -24.39 20.73
C ALA A 12 -44.65 -23.83 19.31
N VAL A 13 -43.55 -23.73 18.57
CA VAL A 13 -43.36 -23.88 17.12
C VAL A 13 -44.24 -23.09 16.14
N LEU A 14 -43.72 -21.94 15.69
CA LEU A 14 -43.83 -21.58 14.28
C LEU A 14 -42.57 -22.05 13.54
N SER A 15 -42.79 -23.02 12.66
CA SER A 15 -41.83 -23.50 11.68
C SER A 15 -41.61 -22.43 10.61
N CYS A 16 -40.49 -21.72 10.67
CA CYS A 16 -39.95 -20.96 9.53
C CYS A 16 -38.70 -21.68 9.04
N SER A 17 -38.79 -22.26 7.84
CA SER A 17 -37.65 -22.79 7.10
C SER A 17 -36.59 -21.71 6.93
N PHE A 18 -35.53 -21.79 7.72
CA PHE A 18 -34.29 -21.08 7.48
C PHE A 18 -33.64 -21.69 6.23
N LYS A 19 -33.72 -20.99 5.10
CA LYS A 19 -32.84 -21.25 3.96
C LYS A 19 -31.45 -20.78 4.40
N SER A 20 -30.53 -21.71 4.66
CA SER A 20 -29.12 -21.36 4.72
C SER A 20 -28.75 -20.84 3.34
N SER A 21 -28.41 -19.56 3.25
CA SER A 21 -27.70 -19.07 2.07
C SER A 21 -26.33 -19.70 2.14
N ASP A 22 -26.14 -20.70 1.29
CA ASP A 22 -24.89 -21.39 1.08
C ASP A 22 -23.74 -20.39 0.89
N ASN A 23 -22.63 -20.75 1.54
CA ASN A 23 -21.26 -20.38 1.23
C ASN A 23 -21.12 -19.87 -0.21
N GLN A 24 -20.90 -18.57 -0.36
CA GLN A 24 -20.34 -18.06 -1.60
C GLN A 24 -18.96 -18.71 -1.78
N PRO A 25 -18.65 -19.25 -2.97
CA PRO A 25 -17.34 -19.84 -3.23
C PRO A 25 -16.27 -18.78 -3.01
N ILE A 26 -15.25 -19.16 -2.26
CA ILE A 26 -13.96 -18.48 -2.13
C ILE A 26 -13.55 -17.99 -3.51
N GLU A 27 -13.38 -16.67 -3.66
CA GLU A 27 -12.70 -16.06 -4.82
C GLU A 27 -11.50 -16.93 -5.16
N SER A 28 -11.47 -17.46 -6.38
CA SER A 28 -10.31 -18.17 -6.90
C SER A 28 -9.09 -17.29 -6.68
N VAL A 29 -8.19 -17.71 -5.79
CA VAL A 29 -6.90 -17.05 -5.58
C VAL A 29 -6.17 -17.12 -6.91
N GLU A 30 -6.27 -16.04 -7.67
CA GLU A 30 -5.50 -15.85 -8.88
C GLU A 30 -4.05 -15.81 -8.43
N SER A 31 -3.29 -16.87 -8.73
CA SER A 31 -1.89 -16.96 -8.34
C SER A 31 -1.16 -15.76 -8.93
N SER A 32 -0.63 -14.92 -8.06
CA SER A 32 0.17 -13.79 -8.49
C SER A 32 1.49 -14.31 -9.06
N LYS A 33 1.98 -13.70 -10.15
CA LYS A 33 3.33 -14.01 -10.67
C LYS A 33 4.43 -13.87 -9.61
N TYR A 34 4.16 -13.11 -8.54
CA TYR A 34 5.08 -12.91 -7.42
C TYR A 34 5.05 -14.05 -6.38
N ASP A 35 4.07 -14.97 -6.42
CA ASP A 35 4.01 -16.14 -5.50
C ASP A 35 5.22 -17.07 -5.66
N THR A 36 5.75 -17.15 -6.88
CA THR A 36 6.82 -18.09 -7.27
C THR A 36 8.23 -17.53 -7.09
N LEU A 37 8.36 -16.23 -6.77
CA LEU A 37 9.63 -15.52 -6.75
C LEU A 37 9.90 -14.94 -5.37
N THR A 38 11.13 -15.06 -4.88
CA THR A 38 11.52 -14.39 -3.62
C THR A 38 11.82 -12.92 -3.88
N TYR A 39 11.64 -12.05 -2.88
CA TYR A 39 11.92 -10.62 -3.04
C TYR A 39 13.36 -10.32 -3.54
N PRO A 40 14.43 -10.96 -3.06
CA PRO A 40 15.76 -10.75 -3.63
C PRO A 40 15.87 -11.13 -5.11
N LYS A 41 15.29 -12.28 -5.51
CA LYS A 41 15.30 -12.71 -6.92
C LYS A 41 14.48 -11.77 -7.81
N PHE A 42 13.38 -11.22 -7.29
CA PHE A 42 12.62 -10.15 -7.94
C PHE A 42 13.49 -8.91 -8.17
N LEU A 43 14.22 -8.45 -7.16
CA LEU A 43 15.12 -7.30 -7.31
C LEU A 43 16.24 -7.56 -8.33
N ASP A 44 16.77 -8.79 -8.37
CA ASP A 44 17.75 -9.19 -9.39
C ASP A 44 17.17 -9.13 -10.81
N GLN A 45 15.94 -9.60 -11.01
CA GLN A 45 15.23 -9.47 -12.30
C GLN A 45 15.00 -8.01 -12.68
N VAL A 46 14.55 -7.18 -11.74
CA VAL A 46 14.36 -5.74 -11.96
C VAL A 46 15.67 -5.08 -12.38
N LYS A 47 16.78 -5.41 -11.71
CA LYS A 47 18.11 -4.91 -12.06
C LYS A 47 18.54 -5.32 -13.47
N GLY A 48 18.31 -6.58 -13.85
CA GLY A 48 18.60 -7.09 -15.20
C GLY A 48 17.77 -6.40 -16.29
N ASN A 49 16.45 -6.25 -16.06
CA ASN A 49 15.55 -5.56 -16.98
C ASN A 49 15.95 -4.09 -17.13
N LYS A 50 16.18 -3.38 -16.00
CA LYS A 50 16.55 -1.97 -15.98
C LYS A 50 17.82 -1.68 -16.79
N ALA A 51 18.80 -2.59 -16.80
CA ALA A 51 20.04 -2.40 -17.54
C ALA A 51 19.83 -2.28 -19.06
N ASN A 52 18.80 -2.95 -19.59
CA ASN A 52 18.53 -3.07 -21.03
C ASN A 52 17.36 -2.20 -21.51
N TYR A 53 16.66 -1.52 -20.60
CA TYR A 53 15.47 -0.74 -20.91
C TYR A 53 15.80 0.72 -21.26
N ASP A 54 15.09 1.27 -22.24
CA ASP A 54 15.03 2.71 -22.49
C ASP A 54 14.26 3.44 -21.37
N ILE A 55 14.13 4.76 -21.48
CA ILE A 55 13.47 5.56 -20.44
C ILE A 55 11.97 5.26 -20.30
N VAL A 56 11.28 4.90 -21.39
CA VAL A 56 9.84 4.61 -21.38
C VAL A 56 9.60 3.31 -20.64
N LYS A 57 10.33 2.25 -20.99
CA LYS A 57 10.26 0.96 -20.31
C LYS A 57 10.73 1.01 -18.86
N LYS A 58 11.73 1.86 -18.55
CA LYS A 58 12.15 2.10 -17.15
C LYS A 58 11.05 2.73 -16.32
N ARG A 59 10.26 3.64 -16.90
CA ARG A 59 9.12 4.26 -16.22
C ARG A 59 8.02 3.23 -15.97
N GLU A 60 7.67 2.44 -16.97
CA GLU A 60 6.70 1.35 -16.84
C GLU A 60 7.13 0.34 -15.77
N LEU A 61 8.41 -0.06 -15.77
CA LEU A 61 8.99 -0.94 -14.76
C LEU A 61 8.93 -0.33 -13.36
N LEU A 62 9.24 0.97 -13.22
CA LEU A 62 9.14 1.65 -11.93
C LEU A 62 7.70 1.68 -11.42
N PHE A 63 6.74 1.97 -12.30
CA PHE A 63 5.32 1.93 -11.97
C PHE A 63 4.90 0.53 -11.52
N GLU A 64 5.21 -0.52 -12.28
CA GLU A 64 4.88 -1.91 -11.91
C GLU A 64 5.47 -2.28 -10.55
N CYS A 65 6.73 -1.90 -10.30
CA CYS A 65 7.39 -2.15 -9.02
C CYS A 65 6.65 -1.47 -7.87
N VAL A 66 6.34 -0.18 -7.99
CA VAL A 66 5.72 0.61 -6.91
C VAL A 66 4.25 0.23 -6.72
N HIS A 67 3.52 0.03 -7.82
CA HIS A 67 2.08 -0.18 -7.82
C HIS A 67 1.68 -1.60 -7.39
N GLU A 68 2.44 -2.62 -7.79
CA GLU A 68 2.08 -4.03 -7.60
C GLU A 68 3.12 -4.80 -6.80
N ALA A 69 4.35 -4.89 -7.32
CA ALA A 69 5.31 -5.87 -6.81
C ALA A 69 5.76 -5.58 -5.37
N ILE A 70 6.21 -4.35 -5.11
CA ILE A 70 6.65 -3.92 -3.77
C ILE A 70 5.53 -4.10 -2.74
N PRO A 71 4.33 -3.52 -2.90
CA PRO A 71 3.28 -3.69 -1.90
C PRO A 71 2.89 -5.16 -1.71
N TYR A 72 2.90 -5.98 -2.77
CA TYR A 72 2.69 -7.43 -2.64
C TYR A 72 3.72 -8.09 -1.71
N TYR A 73 5.02 -7.85 -1.91
CA TYR A 73 6.06 -8.46 -1.08
C TYR A 73 6.04 -7.93 0.36
N TRP A 74 5.81 -6.63 0.51
CA TRP A 74 5.88 -5.93 1.79
C TRP A 74 4.60 -6.07 2.64
N LYS A 75 3.47 -6.51 2.06
CA LYS A 75 2.24 -6.82 2.79
C LYS A 75 2.53 -7.73 3.98
N GLY A 76 2.06 -7.32 5.16
CA GLY A 76 2.30 -8.03 6.43
C GLY A 76 3.63 -7.68 7.12
N THR A 77 4.41 -6.74 6.59
CA THR A 77 5.51 -6.12 7.34
C THR A 77 4.92 -5.03 8.24
N PRO A 78 4.90 -5.20 9.57
CA PRO A 78 4.26 -4.25 10.48
C PRO A 78 4.99 -2.91 10.51
N TRP A 79 4.27 -1.86 10.90
CA TRP A 79 4.84 -0.54 11.09
C TRP A 79 5.36 -0.37 12.52
N THR A 80 6.50 0.33 12.66
CA THR A 80 6.92 0.99 13.90
C THR A 80 7.63 2.29 13.55
N PHE A 81 7.67 3.27 14.47
CA PHE A 81 8.34 4.55 14.25
C PHE A 81 9.84 4.40 13.95
N THR A 82 10.49 3.41 14.56
CA THR A 82 11.91 3.10 14.36
C THR A 82 12.15 2.01 13.32
N GLY A 83 11.10 1.50 12.68
CA GLY A 83 11.19 0.40 11.72
C GLY A 83 12.00 0.79 10.50
N HIS A 84 13.08 0.05 10.24
CA HIS A 84 14.02 0.36 9.15
C HIS A 84 14.50 -0.89 8.41
N THR A 85 13.76 -2.00 8.51
CA THR A 85 14.11 -3.25 7.83
C THR A 85 14.25 -3.04 6.32
N THR A 86 15.15 -3.79 5.69
CA THR A 86 15.28 -3.85 4.24
C THR A 86 14.67 -5.13 3.66
N SER A 87 14.10 -5.98 4.52
CA SER A 87 13.60 -7.30 4.18
C SER A 87 12.10 -7.37 4.49
N PRO A 88 11.25 -7.59 3.48
CA PRO A 88 9.81 -7.76 3.70
C PRO A 88 9.51 -8.89 4.69
N LYS A 89 8.52 -8.70 5.55
CA LYS A 89 8.03 -9.67 6.55
C LYS A 89 9.09 -10.11 7.57
N ASN A 90 10.21 -9.40 7.66
CA ASN A 90 11.29 -9.67 8.61
C ASN A 90 11.70 -8.36 9.29
N GLY A 91 11.09 -8.09 10.46
CA GLY A 91 11.18 -6.81 11.17
C GLY A 91 10.09 -5.83 10.73
N GLU A 92 10.28 -4.56 11.09
CA GLU A 92 9.28 -3.51 10.95
C GLU A 92 9.75 -2.37 10.06
N ILE A 93 8.81 -1.60 9.51
CA ILE A 93 9.09 -0.54 8.54
C ILE A 93 8.26 0.73 8.76
N ALA A 94 8.94 1.86 9.02
CA ALA A 94 8.31 3.18 9.08
C ALA A 94 8.01 3.72 7.68
N CYS A 95 7.13 4.71 7.58
CA CYS A 95 6.69 5.30 6.30
C CYS A 95 7.84 5.89 5.47
N GLY A 96 8.73 6.68 6.09
CA GLY A 96 9.91 7.24 5.40
C GLY A 96 10.89 6.15 4.94
N TYR A 97 11.15 5.15 5.79
CA TYR A 97 12.00 4.02 5.44
C TYR A 97 11.39 3.12 4.37
N TYR A 98 10.06 2.98 4.32
CA TYR A 98 9.41 2.26 3.23
C TYR A 98 9.73 2.89 1.88
N VAL A 99 9.59 4.23 1.75
CA VAL A 99 9.92 4.94 0.51
C VAL A 99 11.41 4.85 0.18
N THR A 100 12.30 5.13 1.14
CA THR A 100 13.74 5.20 0.84
C THR A 100 14.38 3.82 0.68
N ASN A 101 13.95 2.81 1.44
CA ASN A 101 14.50 1.45 1.30
C ASN A 101 14.05 0.81 -0.01
N THR A 102 12.81 1.04 -0.45
CA THR A 102 12.32 0.49 -1.72
C THR A 102 12.96 1.18 -2.93
N LEU A 103 13.11 2.51 -2.92
CA LEU A 103 13.92 3.21 -3.94
C LEU A 103 15.37 2.71 -3.94
N HIS A 104 15.98 2.55 -2.76
CA HIS A 104 17.34 2.01 -2.68
C HIS A 104 17.43 0.59 -3.26
N ALA A 105 16.45 -0.28 -2.97
CA ALA A 105 16.35 -1.64 -3.50
C ALA A 105 16.20 -1.68 -5.03
N LEU A 106 15.47 -0.73 -5.61
CA LEU A 106 15.36 -0.53 -7.06
C LEU A 106 16.64 0.07 -7.70
N GLY A 107 17.67 0.32 -6.89
CA GLY A 107 18.99 0.74 -7.32
C GLY A 107 19.17 2.25 -7.47
N PHE A 108 18.34 3.06 -6.79
CA PHE A 108 18.59 4.49 -6.65
C PHE A 108 19.72 4.74 -5.64
N LYS A 109 20.70 5.57 -6.01
CA LYS A 109 21.85 5.91 -5.18
C LYS A 109 21.49 7.05 -4.23
N ILE A 110 20.90 6.70 -3.08
CA ILE A 110 20.39 7.66 -2.10
C ILE A 110 20.85 7.31 -0.67
N ASN A 111 20.95 8.31 0.20
CA ASN A 111 21.19 8.09 1.63
C ASN A 111 19.86 7.75 2.31
N ARG A 112 19.50 6.46 2.34
CA ARG A 112 18.19 5.99 2.80
C ARG A 112 17.88 6.38 4.25
N PHE A 113 18.89 6.37 5.13
CA PHE A 113 18.71 6.72 6.54
C PHE A 113 18.44 8.19 6.73
N LYS A 114 19.28 9.06 6.13
CA LYS A 114 19.10 10.50 6.23
C LYS A 114 17.74 10.90 5.67
N LEU A 115 17.43 10.49 4.44
CA LEU A 115 16.19 10.87 3.77
C LEU A 115 14.92 10.40 4.48
N ALA A 116 14.94 9.20 5.08
CA ALA A 116 13.78 8.66 5.79
C ALA A 116 13.42 9.44 7.06
N GLN A 117 14.39 10.16 7.63
CA GLN A 117 14.26 10.94 8.86
C GLN A 117 13.92 12.41 8.61
N GLU A 118 13.98 12.86 7.36
CA GLU A 118 13.63 14.22 6.98
C GLU A 118 12.11 14.41 6.95
N VAL A 119 11.68 15.67 7.07
CA VAL A 119 10.29 16.04 6.75
C VAL A 119 9.99 15.67 5.29
N SER A 120 8.80 15.15 5.03
CA SER A 120 8.40 14.59 3.73
C SER A 120 8.70 15.54 2.56
N ALA A 121 8.43 16.85 2.71
CA ALA A 121 8.71 17.87 1.70
C ALA A 121 10.20 18.02 1.38
N VAL A 122 11.10 17.86 2.37
CA VAL A 122 12.56 17.91 2.17
C VAL A 122 13.01 16.66 1.43
N MET A 123 12.54 15.48 1.84
CA MET A 123 12.82 14.22 1.15
C MET A 123 12.38 14.27 -0.32
N ILE A 124 11.15 14.73 -0.60
CA ILE A 124 10.59 14.81 -1.96
C ILE A 124 11.39 15.78 -2.84
N LYS A 125 11.77 16.95 -2.30
CA LYS A 125 12.61 17.93 -3.03
C LYS A 125 14.00 17.39 -3.37
N GLN A 126 14.55 16.47 -2.57
CA GLN A 126 15.84 15.84 -2.87
C GLN A 126 15.71 14.69 -3.88
N LEU A 127 14.58 13.98 -3.89
CA LEU A 127 14.37 12.79 -4.73
C LEU A 127 13.76 13.09 -6.10
N THR A 128 13.10 14.22 -6.25
CA THR A 128 12.25 14.50 -7.42
C THR A 128 12.45 15.91 -7.97
N VAL A 129 11.89 16.16 -9.15
CA VAL A 129 11.78 17.48 -9.77
C VAL A 129 10.31 17.87 -9.88
N ASN A 130 10.01 19.16 -10.05
CA ASN A 130 8.65 19.69 -10.28
C ASN A 130 7.65 19.42 -9.13
N VAL A 131 8.09 19.52 -7.88
CA VAL A 131 7.26 19.33 -6.68
C VAL A 131 6.02 20.24 -6.70
N LYS A 132 4.86 19.67 -6.40
CA LYS A 132 3.58 20.39 -6.26
C LYS A 132 3.13 20.37 -4.81
N HIS A 133 2.63 21.51 -4.35
CA HIS A 133 1.94 21.65 -3.08
C HIS A 133 0.45 21.73 -3.39
N LEU A 134 -0.31 20.75 -2.90
CA LEU A 134 -1.75 20.63 -3.09
C LEU A 134 -2.37 20.55 -1.69
N SER A 135 -3.46 21.27 -1.48
CA SER A 135 -4.04 21.50 -0.15
C SER A 135 -5.27 20.64 0.15
N SER A 136 -5.75 19.88 -0.83
CA SER A 136 -6.91 19.00 -0.69
C SER A 136 -6.82 17.75 -1.58
N ILE A 137 -7.64 16.74 -1.25
CA ILE A 137 -7.81 15.54 -2.07
C ILE A 137 -8.35 15.91 -3.47
N ASP A 138 -9.29 16.85 -3.57
CA ASP A 138 -9.80 17.33 -4.86
C ASP A 138 -8.69 17.92 -5.75
N GLU A 139 -7.79 18.72 -5.18
CA GLU A 139 -6.65 19.29 -5.91
C GLU A 139 -5.68 18.20 -6.36
N LEU A 140 -5.45 17.19 -5.50
CA LEU A 140 -4.68 15.99 -5.84
C LEU A 140 -5.32 15.22 -7.00
N SER A 141 -6.60 14.89 -6.90
CA SER A 141 -7.36 14.17 -7.94
C SER A 141 -7.36 14.93 -9.27
N LYS A 142 -7.56 16.25 -9.25
CA LYS A 142 -7.47 17.12 -10.46
C LYS A 142 -6.07 17.14 -11.04
N TYR A 143 -5.04 17.11 -10.21
CA TYR A 143 -3.65 17.06 -10.66
C TYR A 143 -3.32 15.70 -11.32
N LEU A 144 -3.66 14.60 -10.65
CA LEU A 144 -3.43 13.23 -11.12
C LEU A 144 -4.22 12.91 -12.40
N GLY A 145 -5.43 13.46 -12.53
CA GLY A 145 -6.26 13.32 -13.74
C GLY A 145 -5.56 13.81 -15.01
N LYS A 146 -4.64 14.77 -14.89
CA LYS A 146 -3.85 15.33 -16.00
C LYS A 146 -2.56 14.57 -16.32
N GLN A 147 -2.16 13.63 -15.46
CA GLN A 147 -0.92 12.85 -15.63
C GLN A 147 -1.14 11.64 -16.54
N GLN A 148 -0.05 10.99 -16.97
CA GLN A 148 -0.17 9.80 -17.81
C GLN A 148 -0.67 8.62 -16.98
N THR A 149 -1.32 7.67 -17.64
CA THR A 149 -1.57 6.36 -17.04
C THR A 149 -0.22 5.70 -16.71
N ASN A 150 -0.19 4.97 -15.60
CA ASN A 150 0.98 4.27 -15.09
C ASN A 150 2.11 5.20 -14.63
N ASP A 151 1.75 6.37 -14.08
CA ASP A 151 2.69 7.24 -13.38
C ASP A 151 2.69 6.92 -11.86
N ALA A 152 3.88 7.02 -11.26
CA ALA A 152 4.10 6.86 -9.82
C ALA A 152 4.73 8.14 -9.25
N PHE A 153 4.22 8.58 -8.10
CA PHE A 153 4.60 9.80 -7.40
C PHE A 153 4.99 9.47 -5.97
N ILE A 154 5.88 10.26 -5.37
CA ILE A 154 6.04 10.29 -3.91
C ILE A 154 5.09 11.34 -3.36
N ILE A 155 4.31 10.99 -2.35
CA ILE A 155 3.43 11.92 -1.64
C ILE A 155 3.92 12.12 -0.21
N GLY A 156 3.84 13.36 0.24
CA GLY A 156 4.18 13.78 1.60
C GLY A 156 2.97 14.43 2.24
N LEU A 157 2.68 14.00 3.46
CA LEU A 157 1.80 14.65 4.42
C LEU A 157 2.68 15.22 5.55
N ASP A 158 2.05 15.88 6.54
CA ASP A 158 2.77 16.55 7.63
C ASP A 158 3.73 15.62 8.39
N PHE A 159 3.25 14.42 8.72
CA PHE A 159 4.01 13.43 9.49
C PHE A 159 4.01 12.03 8.84
N HIS A 160 3.63 11.95 7.56
CA HIS A 160 3.46 10.68 6.86
C HIS A 160 3.88 10.79 5.39
N THR A 161 4.24 9.67 4.78
CA THR A 161 4.68 9.65 3.37
C THR A 161 4.47 8.27 2.76
N GLY A 162 4.39 8.23 1.43
CA GLY A 162 4.27 7.01 0.66
C GLY A 162 4.32 7.32 -0.82
N TYR A 163 3.73 6.45 -1.62
CA TYR A 163 3.55 6.64 -3.04
C TYR A 163 2.10 6.89 -3.40
N VAL A 164 1.87 7.66 -4.46
CA VAL A 164 0.61 7.66 -5.19
C VAL A 164 0.85 7.11 -6.58
N THR A 165 -0.03 6.22 -7.03
CA THR A 165 0.04 5.65 -8.39
C THR A 165 -1.27 5.86 -9.11
N LYS A 166 -1.22 6.04 -10.43
CA LYS A 166 -2.40 6.15 -11.30
C LYS A 166 -2.51 4.93 -12.21
N GLU A 167 -3.55 4.13 -12.02
CA GLU A 167 -3.92 3.02 -12.89
C GLU A 167 -5.26 3.33 -13.55
N GLY A 168 -5.25 3.57 -14.87
CA GLY A 168 -6.44 4.05 -15.58
C GLY A 168 -7.01 5.34 -14.95
N ALA A 169 -8.23 5.26 -14.43
CA ALA A 169 -8.94 6.35 -13.75
C ALA A 169 -8.82 6.31 -12.21
N GLU A 170 -8.16 5.28 -11.67
CA GLU A 170 -8.05 5.05 -10.24
C GLU A 170 -6.69 5.52 -9.71
N TYR A 171 -6.69 5.98 -8.45
CA TYR A 171 -5.50 6.44 -7.76
C TYR A 171 -5.30 5.63 -6.48
N TYR A 172 -4.08 5.19 -6.23
CA TYR A 172 -3.79 4.36 -5.06
C TYR A 172 -2.74 5.01 -4.17
N PHE A 173 -3.01 5.07 -2.86
CA PHE A 173 -2.02 5.43 -1.85
C PHE A 173 -1.34 4.17 -1.32
N ILE A 174 -0.02 4.13 -1.40
CA ILE A 174 0.78 2.96 -1.07
C ILE A 174 1.82 3.39 -0.03
N HIS A 175 1.68 2.90 1.19
CA HIS A 175 2.50 3.37 2.32
C HIS A 175 2.61 2.31 3.40
N SER A 176 3.53 2.53 4.36
CA SER A 176 3.51 1.79 5.62
C SER A 176 2.62 2.53 6.62
N ASN A 177 1.45 1.97 6.92
CA ASN A 177 0.43 2.56 7.77
C ASN A 177 0.79 2.47 9.25
N TYR A 178 0.86 3.64 9.90
CA TYR A 178 1.17 3.77 11.32
C TYR A 178 -0.05 3.52 12.22
N ILE A 179 -1.27 3.59 11.66
CA ILE A 179 -2.50 3.30 12.39
C ILE A 179 -2.51 1.82 12.76
N ASP A 180 -2.68 1.54 14.06
CA ASP A 180 -2.68 0.19 14.64
C ASP A 180 -1.46 -0.67 14.25
N ASN A 181 -0.34 -0.02 13.91
CA ASN A 181 0.87 -0.66 13.40
C ASN A 181 0.65 -1.56 12.17
N GLN A 182 -0.39 -1.28 11.38
CA GLN A 182 -0.84 -2.15 10.28
C GLN A 182 0.26 -2.45 9.26
N GLY A 183 1.17 -1.50 9.01
CA GLY A 183 2.27 -1.73 8.08
C GLY A 183 1.87 -1.50 6.63
N VAL A 184 2.56 -2.17 5.70
CA VAL A 184 2.43 -1.83 4.27
C VAL A 184 1.07 -2.20 3.71
N VAL A 185 0.39 -1.19 3.16
CA VAL A 185 -0.91 -1.28 2.50
C VAL A 185 -0.90 -0.54 1.16
N LYS A 186 -1.80 -0.97 0.28
CA LYS A 186 -2.21 -0.28 -0.94
C LYS A 186 -3.70 -0.03 -0.83
N GLU A 187 -4.11 1.22 -0.76
CA GLU A 187 -5.49 1.62 -0.63
C GLU A 187 -5.91 2.53 -1.78
N LEU A 188 -7.20 2.45 -2.15
CA LEU A 188 -7.77 3.30 -3.18
C LEU A 188 -8.03 4.69 -2.58
N LEU A 189 -7.49 5.73 -3.21
CA LEU A 189 -7.78 7.12 -2.87
C LEU A 189 -9.20 7.45 -3.32
N ARG A 190 -10.15 7.35 -2.40
CA ARG A 190 -11.52 7.84 -2.55
C ARG A 190 -11.69 9.13 -1.77
N GLU A 191 -12.56 10.01 -2.28
CA GLU A 191 -13.10 11.14 -1.52
C GLU A 191 -13.90 10.68 -0.31
#